data_AF-A0A1I7UAI7-F1
#
_entry.id   AF-A0A1I7UAI7-F1
#
_cell.length_a   1.000
_cell.length_b   1.000
_cell.length_c   1.000
_cell.angle_alpha   90.00
_cell.angle_beta   90.00
_cell.angle_gamma   90.00
#
_symmetry.space_group_name_H-M   'P 1'
#
loop_
_entity.id
_entity.type
_entity.pdbx_description
1 polymer ?
#
loop_
_entity_poly.entity_id
_entity_poly.type
_entity_poly.pdbx_seq_one_letter_code
_entity_poly.pdbx_strand_id
1 'polypeptide(L)'
;MDKLTSDLQAERQKLALYEKNLRVAVESCKALKAEKENLANIIAGFACAEVKPGSTDINDLKQKIAVLTKEFQSKENALVLARNSVLKENQELKKRLAEAESIPNSLSTKNGDSSFHVAELEQKLRKEMSMTRKYEQRLQQLENQMKNNSASDNKMELANKQLEAEREQFKKLYEDAHGRSIFLERKFASLQLDQKRDEEESPKPASHSTEDDGKLTKLENQIMSLSQRCDDKEEEISELSSVISTLKEENMMLKESVEQCEKKRSLSPVDEFGFRDEMIEEYEKFKKENNNPIEFCCPALRDDILLLIEKNVQENTKLDQVKQQQTQITNLERTIRILNDKINCNDSFRTDVEKKLQKMDEDISQRDSAIKFQKEEVSRIKDSLRLEKSKRNELEEEVLRQRRCAQEEIESRDQEIEAFRKMLVTLRHEKMERTQNPRKISRHNRSSTHDDDVSSRRRSRTFSQDDAAVPNDPDSKNVYYENQLSKKDYDIQELRKQLMDVEIRLRENESVSMSRQLESVARTEEMTEKVRVLEGKLQMLSSTNEIDYLRNIFTQFLHSMGSPNAASKAILKAMGSVLKVPMAEMKVIDKK
;
A
#
# COMPACT_ATOMS: atom_id res chain seq x y z
N MET A 1 -39.89 -1.48 -0.10
CA MET A 1 -39.35 -2.26 -1.24
C MET A 1 -39.24 -1.37 -2.46
N ASP A 2 -40.32 -0.78 -2.95
CA ASP A 2 -40.33 0.02 -4.20
C ASP A 2 -39.37 1.22 -4.25
N LYS A 3 -39.13 1.89 -3.11
CA LYS A 3 -38.16 2.99 -3.03
C LYS A 3 -36.71 2.50 -3.16
N LEU A 4 -36.38 1.35 -2.59
CA LEU A 4 -35.04 0.76 -2.65
C LEU A 4 -34.73 0.24 -4.06
N THR A 5 -35.73 -0.34 -4.74
CA THR A 5 -35.60 -0.73 -6.15
C THR A 5 -35.47 0.49 -7.06
N SER A 6 -36.19 1.59 -6.79
CA SER A 6 -36.05 2.85 -7.51
C SER A 6 -34.66 3.48 -7.33
N ASP A 7 -34.14 3.51 -6.10
CA ASP A 7 -32.82 4.08 -5.81
C ASP A 7 -31.69 3.23 -6.42
N LEU A 8 -31.83 1.89 -6.38
CA LEU A 8 -30.89 0.97 -7.05
C LEU A 8 -30.92 1.14 -8.58
N GLN A 9 -32.09 1.40 -9.14
CA GLN A 9 -32.24 1.64 -10.58
C GLN A 9 -31.64 2.99 -10.99
N ALA A 10 -31.77 4.03 -10.16
CA ALA A 10 -31.13 5.33 -10.38
C ALA A 10 -29.60 5.24 -10.33
N GLU A 11 -29.03 4.50 -9.35
CA GLU A 11 -27.58 4.29 -9.27
C GLU A 11 -27.06 3.44 -10.44
N ARG A 12 -27.82 2.44 -10.91
CA ARG A 12 -27.46 1.70 -12.14
C ARG A 12 -27.45 2.59 -13.38
N GLN A 13 -28.40 3.51 -13.51
CA GLN A 13 -28.41 4.48 -14.61
C GLN A 13 -27.23 5.45 -14.54
N LYS A 14 -26.86 5.88 -13.33
CA LYS A 14 -25.70 6.74 -13.10
C LYS A 14 -24.39 6.03 -13.43
N LEU A 15 -24.24 4.77 -13.03
CA LEU A 15 -23.09 3.93 -13.39
C LEU A 15 -22.96 3.77 -14.91
N ALA A 16 -24.06 3.45 -15.60
CA ALA A 16 -24.08 3.32 -17.05
C ALA A 16 -23.68 4.63 -17.77
N LEU A 17 -24.06 5.79 -17.23
CA LEU A 17 -23.64 7.09 -17.75
C LEU A 17 -22.14 7.33 -17.56
N TYR A 18 -21.58 6.96 -16.40
CA TYR A 18 -20.14 7.04 -16.15
C TYR A 18 -19.34 6.13 -17.09
N GLU A 19 -19.77 4.89 -17.30
CA GLU A 19 -19.12 3.96 -18.22
C GLU A 19 -19.14 4.48 -19.67
N LYS A 20 -20.27 5.08 -20.09
CA LYS A 20 -20.37 5.71 -21.41
C LYS A 20 -19.41 6.89 -21.55
N ASN A 21 -19.33 7.76 -20.54
CA ASN A 21 -18.42 8.90 -20.55
C ASN A 21 -16.95 8.47 -20.53
N LEU A 22 -16.61 7.42 -19.78
CA LEU A 22 -15.26 6.86 -19.75
C LEU A 22 -14.88 6.28 -21.12
N ARG A 23 -15.82 5.60 -21.81
CA ARG A 23 -15.59 5.08 -23.16
C ARG A 23 -15.29 6.20 -24.16
N VAL A 24 -16.06 7.29 -24.12
CA VAL A 24 -15.83 8.49 -24.96
C VAL A 24 -14.48 9.14 -24.67
N ALA A 25 -14.07 9.20 -23.40
CA ALA A 25 -12.76 9.72 -23.01
C ALA A 25 -11.60 8.84 -23.52
N VAL A 26 -11.75 7.51 -23.43
CA VAL A 26 -10.76 6.55 -23.95
C VAL A 26 -10.66 6.64 -25.48
N GLU A 27 -11.78 6.76 -26.19
CA GLU A 27 -11.81 6.96 -27.63
C GLU A 27 -11.14 8.29 -28.03
N SER A 28 -11.39 9.38 -27.29
CA SER A 28 -10.73 10.67 -27.52
C SER A 28 -9.21 10.60 -27.29
N CYS A 29 -8.75 9.89 -26.27
CA CYS A 29 -7.33 9.65 -26.03
C CYS A 29 -6.67 8.81 -27.13
N LYS A 30 -7.39 7.79 -27.67
CA LYS A 30 -6.92 7.00 -28.82
C LYS A 30 -6.81 7.87 -30.07
N ALA A 31 -7.79 8.73 -30.34
CA ALA A 31 -7.76 9.67 -31.45
C ALA A 31 -6.57 10.64 -31.35
N LEU A 32 -6.35 11.24 -30.17
CA LEU A 32 -5.19 12.11 -29.92
C LEU A 32 -3.85 11.39 -30.09
N LYS A 33 -3.77 10.11 -29.69
CA LYS A 33 -2.55 9.31 -29.88
C LYS A 33 -2.28 9.06 -31.37
N ALA A 34 -3.31 8.74 -32.14
CA ALA A 34 -3.20 8.57 -33.59
C ALA A 34 -2.83 9.88 -34.30
N GLU A 35 -3.38 11.01 -33.88
CA GLU A 35 -3.04 12.33 -34.43
C GLU A 35 -1.59 12.73 -34.12
N LYS A 36 -1.12 12.44 -32.90
CA LYS A 36 0.29 12.63 -32.52
C LYS A 36 1.24 11.78 -33.38
N GLU A 37 0.87 10.54 -33.66
CA GLU A 37 1.65 9.63 -34.50
C GLU A 37 1.67 10.09 -35.97
N ASN A 38 0.53 10.56 -36.49
CA ASN A 38 0.47 11.19 -37.81
C ASN A 38 1.33 12.46 -37.90
N LEU A 39 1.30 13.33 -36.89
CA LEU A 39 2.16 14.51 -36.85
C LEU A 39 3.65 14.14 -36.78
N ALA A 40 4.01 13.13 -36.01
CA ALA A 40 5.39 12.62 -35.96
C ALA A 40 5.83 12.08 -37.34
N ASN A 41 4.95 11.36 -38.04
CA ASN A 41 5.22 10.87 -39.40
C ASN A 41 5.34 12.01 -40.43
N ILE A 42 4.51 13.06 -40.33
CA ILE A 42 4.61 14.25 -41.18
C ILE A 42 5.94 14.98 -40.93
N ILE A 43 6.33 15.17 -39.66
CA ILE A 43 7.61 15.80 -39.28
C ILE A 43 8.79 14.97 -39.80
N ALA A 44 8.74 13.63 -39.67
CA ALA A 44 9.75 12.74 -40.24
C ALA A 44 9.79 12.84 -41.78
N GLY A 45 8.64 12.96 -42.44
CA GLY A 45 8.53 13.21 -43.88
C GLY A 45 9.16 14.54 -44.31
N PHE A 46 9.01 15.60 -43.52
CA PHE A 46 9.68 16.89 -43.75
C PHE A 46 11.19 16.83 -43.50
N ALA A 47 11.65 16.01 -42.54
CA ALA A 47 13.07 15.81 -42.27
C ALA A 47 13.78 15.00 -43.37
N CYS A 48 13.05 14.20 -44.16
CA CYS A 48 13.57 13.40 -45.27
C CYS A 48 13.34 14.00 -46.67
N ALA A 49 12.56 15.07 -46.79
CA ALA A 49 12.36 15.76 -48.06
C ALA A 49 13.48 16.77 -48.31
N GLU A 50 14.34 16.53 -49.31
CA GLU A 50 15.22 17.55 -49.87
C GLU A 50 14.37 18.71 -50.41
N VAL A 51 14.23 19.78 -49.62
CA VAL A 51 13.55 21.00 -50.04
C VAL A 51 14.41 21.70 -51.07
N LYS A 52 14.00 21.66 -52.34
CA LYS A 52 14.50 22.59 -53.37
C LYS A 52 14.25 24.03 -52.90
N PRO A 53 15.26 24.90 -52.87
CA PRO A 53 15.07 26.29 -52.47
C PRO A 53 14.20 27.00 -53.51
N GLY A 54 13.01 27.48 -53.12
CA GLY A 54 12.27 28.49 -53.91
C GLY A 54 10.79 28.24 -54.23
N SER A 55 10.12 27.20 -53.72
CA SER A 55 8.69 26.95 -54.07
C SER A 55 7.66 27.09 -52.95
N THR A 56 8.07 27.34 -51.71
CA THR A 56 7.15 27.53 -50.58
C THR A 56 7.20 28.97 -50.12
N ASP A 57 6.09 29.68 -50.28
CA ASP A 57 5.94 31.08 -49.87
C ASP A 57 6.18 31.18 -48.36
N ILE A 58 7.36 31.70 -48.00
CA ILE A 58 7.88 31.77 -46.63
C ILE A 58 6.91 32.54 -45.73
N ASN A 59 6.14 33.46 -46.28
CA ASN A 59 5.15 34.23 -45.54
C ASN A 59 3.93 33.38 -45.15
N ASP A 60 3.48 32.49 -46.03
CA ASP A 60 2.34 31.60 -45.79
C ASP A 60 2.67 30.53 -44.73
N LEU A 61 3.92 30.04 -44.74
CA LEU A 61 4.47 29.17 -43.68
C LEU A 61 4.61 29.91 -42.34
N LYS A 62 5.12 31.14 -42.33
CA LYS A 62 5.18 31.96 -41.11
C LYS A 62 3.79 32.22 -40.53
N GLN A 63 2.80 32.47 -41.36
CA GLN A 63 1.42 32.69 -40.94
C GLN A 63 0.79 31.42 -40.36
N LYS A 64 0.99 30.25 -40.99
CA LYS A 64 0.53 28.96 -40.45
C LYS A 64 1.23 28.60 -39.14
N ILE A 65 2.53 28.86 -39.02
CA ILE A 65 3.27 28.66 -37.76
C ILE A 65 2.70 29.57 -36.67
N ALA A 66 2.44 30.85 -36.95
CA ALA A 66 1.87 31.77 -35.97
C ALA A 66 0.47 31.35 -35.48
N VAL A 67 -0.38 30.84 -36.39
CA VAL A 67 -1.70 30.31 -36.03
C VAL A 67 -1.57 29.06 -35.15
N LEU A 68 -0.70 28.11 -35.54
CA LEU A 68 -0.45 26.89 -34.77
C LEU A 68 0.16 27.19 -33.38
N THR A 69 1.07 28.15 -33.28
CA THR A 69 1.65 28.58 -32.00
C THR A 69 0.59 29.19 -31.09
N LYS A 70 -0.31 30.02 -31.64
CA LYS A 70 -1.42 30.62 -30.88
C LYS A 70 -2.42 29.56 -30.42
N GLU A 71 -2.73 28.59 -31.27
CA GLU A 71 -3.63 27.49 -30.92
C GLU A 71 -3.02 26.56 -29.87
N PHE A 72 -1.71 26.26 -29.99
CA PHE A 72 -0.97 25.49 -29.01
C PHE A 72 -0.95 26.17 -27.64
N GLN A 73 -0.63 27.47 -27.58
CA GLN A 73 -0.67 28.25 -26.34
C GLN A 73 -2.08 28.30 -25.72
N SER A 74 -3.13 28.41 -26.55
CA SER A 74 -4.52 28.36 -26.06
C SER A 74 -4.86 27.00 -25.44
N LYS A 75 -4.44 25.90 -26.07
CA LYS A 75 -4.68 24.53 -25.56
C LYS A 75 -3.84 24.23 -24.32
N GLU A 76 -2.61 24.74 -24.26
CA GLU A 76 -1.75 24.64 -23.08
C GLU A 76 -2.36 25.38 -21.88
N ASN A 77 -2.85 26.62 -22.09
CA ASN A 77 -3.56 27.37 -21.06
C ASN A 77 -4.83 26.65 -20.57
N ALA A 78 -5.61 26.06 -21.49
CA ALA A 78 -6.79 25.27 -21.13
C ALA A 78 -6.44 24.02 -20.30
N LEU A 79 -5.33 23.35 -20.62
CA LEU A 79 -4.84 22.18 -19.89
C LEU A 79 -4.34 22.57 -18.49
N VAL A 80 -3.65 23.71 -18.36
CA VAL A 80 -3.23 24.26 -17.05
C VAL A 80 -4.45 24.60 -16.19
N LEU A 81 -5.48 25.22 -16.77
CA LEU A 81 -6.73 25.52 -16.04
C LEU A 81 -7.45 24.24 -15.61
N ALA A 82 -7.55 23.23 -16.47
CA ALA A 82 -8.14 21.93 -16.14
C ALA A 82 -7.36 21.22 -15.03
N ARG A 83 -6.02 21.22 -15.10
CA ARG A 83 -5.14 20.67 -14.06
C ARG A 83 -5.34 21.36 -12.71
N ASN A 84 -5.43 22.69 -12.71
CA ASN A 84 -5.66 23.47 -11.50
C ASN A 84 -7.06 23.22 -10.90
N SER A 85 -8.08 23.05 -11.75
CA SER A 85 -9.43 22.67 -11.31
C SER A 85 -9.43 21.31 -10.63
N VAL A 86 -8.78 20.30 -11.23
CA VAL A 86 -8.65 18.95 -10.66
C VAL A 86 -7.84 18.95 -9.36
N LEU A 87 -6.77 19.75 -9.28
CA LEU A 87 -6.00 19.91 -8.05
C LEU A 87 -6.83 20.52 -6.92
N LYS A 88 -7.65 21.53 -7.23
CA LYS A 88 -8.56 22.17 -6.28
C LYS A 88 -9.63 21.19 -5.80
N GLU A 89 -10.22 20.40 -6.70
CA GLU A 89 -11.17 19.35 -6.35
C GLU A 89 -10.53 18.24 -5.51
N ASN A 90 -9.29 17.86 -5.81
CA ASN A 90 -8.52 16.92 -4.98
C ASN A 90 -8.22 17.48 -3.59
N GLN A 91 -7.92 18.78 -3.47
CA GLN A 91 -7.73 19.43 -2.17
C GLN A 91 -9.05 19.49 -1.38
N GLU A 92 -10.17 19.78 -2.05
CA GLU A 92 -11.51 19.75 -1.45
C GLU A 92 -11.89 18.34 -0.98
N LEU A 93 -11.58 17.31 -1.78
CA LEU A 93 -11.78 15.90 -1.41
C LEU A 93 -10.89 15.48 -0.25
N LYS A 94 -9.61 15.89 -0.23
CA LYS A 94 -8.71 15.68 0.91
C LYS A 94 -9.21 16.40 2.16
N LYS A 95 -9.77 17.60 2.01
CA LYS A 95 -10.38 18.34 3.12
C LYS A 95 -11.63 17.63 3.64
N ARG A 96 -12.50 17.11 2.75
CA ARG A 96 -13.67 16.30 3.14
C ARG A 96 -13.29 14.96 3.76
N LEU A 97 -12.21 14.33 3.29
CA LEU A 97 -11.62 13.14 3.91
C LEU A 97 -11.05 13.46 5.29
N ALA A 98 -10.28 14.55 5.43
CA ALA A 98 -9.77 15.01 6.71
C ALA A 98 -10.90 15.43 7.67
N GLU A 99 -11.97 16.04 7.17
CA GLU A 99 -13.17 16.37 7.95
C GLU A 99 -13.93 15.10 8.38
N ALA A 100 -14.03 14.09 7.50
CA ALA A 100 -14.57 12.78 7.82
C ALA A 100 -13.68 11.97 8.80
N GLU A 101 -12.36 12.18 8.77
CA GLU A 101 -11.38 11.65 9.73
C GLU A 101 -11.32 12.47 11.03
N SER A 102 -11.78 13.73 11.02
CA SER A 102 -11.87 14.61 12.19
C SER A 102 -13.13 14.42 13.03
N ILE A 103 -14.08 13.61 12.56
CA ILE A 103 -15.07 12.97 13.45
C ILE A 103 -14.23 12.07 14.38
N PRO A 104 -14.23 12.29 15.70
CA PRO A 104 -13.08 12.02 16.56
C PRO A 104 -12.62 10.56 16.50
N ASN A 105 -11.56 10.34 15.73
CA ASN A 105 -10.62 9.24 15.90
C ASN A 105 -9.73 9.52 17.13
N SER A 106 -10.34 9.59 18.31
CA SER A 106 -9.68 8.99 19.46
C SER A 106 -9.99 7.50 19.36
N LEU A 107 -9.05 6.67 18.92
CA LEU A 107 -8.99 5.19 19.05
C LEU A 107 -8.22 4.55 17.88
N SER A 108 -7.01 5.05 17.61
CA SER A 108 -6.00 4.31 16.84
C SER A 108 -4.69 4.25 17.63
N THR A 109 -4.76 3.71 18.84
CA THR A 109 -3.66 3.04 19.53
C THR A 109 -4.29 2.11 20.55
N LYS A 110 -3.79 0.88 20.63
CA LYS A 110 -4.22 -0.26 21.48
C LYS A 110 -5.20 -1.24 20.82
N ASN A 111 -4.65 -2.06 19.91
CA ASN A 111 -5.21 -3.37 19.58
C ASN A 111 -4.87 -4.33 20.74
N GLY A 112 -5.74 -4.41 21.74
CA GLY A 112 -5.56 -5.32 22.87
C GLY A 112 -6.84 -5.87 23.49
N ASP A 113 -8.02 -5.41 23.07
CA ASP A 113 -9.27 -5.87 23.65
C ASP A 113 -10.39 -5.89 22.61
N SER A 114 -10.46 -6.94 21.78
CA SER A 114 -11.61 -7.15 20.89
C SER A 114 -12.93 -7.24 21.68
N SER A 115 -12.89 -7.80 22.90
CA SER A 115 -14.02 -7.86 23.83
C SER A 115 -14.47 -6.48 24.33
N PHE A 116 -13.53 -5.59 24.66
CA PHE A 116 -13.84 -4.21 25.06
C PHE A 116 -14.38 -3.40 23.88
N HIS A 117 -13.84 -3.61 22.67
CA HIS A 117 -14.29 -2.92 21.47
C HIS A 117 -15.70 -3.34 21.04
N VAL A 118 -16.06 -4.62 21.20
CA VAL A 118 -17.43 -5.12 20.98
C VAL A 118 -18.39 -4.56 22.03
N ALA A 119 -18.01 -4.54 23.31
CA ALA A 119 -18.83 -3.96 24.38
C ALA A 119 -19.04 -2.45 24.22
N GLU A 120 -18.02 -1.71 23.75
CA GLU A 120 -18.10 -0.28 23.48
C GLU A 120 -18.98 0.01 22.25
N LEU A 121 -18.86 -0.78 21.18
CA LEU A 121 -19.73 -0.71 20.01
C LEU A 121 -21.19 -1.04 20.36
N GLU A 122 -21.41 -2.04 21.21
CA GLU A 122 -22.74 -2.40 21.71
C GLU A 122 -23.33 -1.24 22.54
N GLN A 123 -22.54 -0.60 23.41
CA GLN A 123 -22.99 0.54 24.19
C GLN A 123 -23.31 1.76 23.30
N LYS A 124 -22.50 2.01 22.26
CA LYS A 124 -22.75 3.07 21.27
C LYS A 124 -24.02 2.80 20.46
N LEU A 125 -24.23 1.56 20.01
CA LEU A 125 -25.45 1.15 19.33
C LEU A 125 -26.69 1.32 20.22
N ARG A 126 -26.62 0.93 21.50
CA ARG A 126 -27.72 1.13 22.46
C ARG A 126 -28.04 2.62 22.67
N LYS A 127 -27.03 3.49 22.73
CA LYS A 127 -27.21 4.95 22.86
C LYS A 127 -27.85 5.55 21.61
N GLU A 128 -27.40 5.18 20.42
CA GLU A 128 -27.98 5.67 19.16
C GLU A 128 -29.40 5.15 18.90
N MET A 129 -29.69 3.88 19.23
CA MET A 129 -31.05 3.34 19.20
C MET A 129 -31.99 4.09 20.16
N SER A 130 -31.50 4.48 21.34
CA SER A 130 -32.26 5.29 22.30
C SER A 130 -32.54 6.70 21.77
N MET A 131 -31.56 7.34 21.14
CA MET A 131 -31.73 8.66 20.51
C MET A 131 -32.70 8.61 19.33
N THR A 132 -32.59 7.59 18.48
CA THR A 132 -33.51 7.35 17.36
C THR A 132 -34.96 7.25 17.85
N ARG A 133 -35.22 6.45 18.90
CA ARG A 133 -36.56 6.32 19.51
C ARG A 133 -37.06 7.65 20.11
N LYS A 134 -36.19 8.46 20.71
CA LYS A 134 -36.57 9.79 21.24
C LYS A 134 -36.97 10.75 20.13
N TYR A 135 -36.22 10.79 19.02
CA TYR A 135 -36.56 11.63 17.88
C TYR A 135 -37.83 11.15 17.19
N GLU A 136 -38.04 9.85 17.07
CA GLU A 136 -39.28 9.26 16.55
C GLU A 136 -40.50 9.63 17.40
N GLN A 137 -40.39 9.52 18.73
CA GLN A 137 -41.45 9.93 19.65
C GLN A 137 -41.74 11.44 19.56
N ARG A 138 -40.71 12.28 19.41
CA ARG A 138 -40.90 13.73 19.24
C ARG A 138 -41.55 14.05 17.90
N LEU A 139 -41.21 13.32 16.83
CA LEU A 139 -41.87 13.46 15.53
C LEU A 139 -43.36 13.13 15.62
N GLN A 140 -43.70 12.02 16.27
CA GLN A 140 -45.10 11.61 16.47
C GLN A 140 -45.87 12.63 17.33
N GLN A 141 -45.24 13.21 18.35
CA GLN A 141 -45.85 14.29 19.14
C GLN A 141 -46.13 15.54 18.30
N LEU A 142 -45.19 15.96 17.46
CA LEU A 142 -45.36 17.11 16.56
C LEU A 142 -46.44 16.84 15.50
N GLU A 143 -46.49 15.62 14.94
CA GLU A 143 -47.56 15.23 13.99
C GLU A 143 -48.95 15.22 14.63
N ASN A 144 -49.06 14.80 15.89
CA ASN A 144 -50.32 14.82 16.62
C ASN A 144 -50.74 16.26 17.00
N GLN A 145 -49.79 17.14 17.35
CA GLN A 145 -50.06 18.57 17.60
C GLN A 145 -50.54 19.28 16.34
N MET A 146 -49.93 18.98 15.18
CA MET A 146 -50.36 19.47 13.88
C MET A 146 -51.78 19.01 13.51
N LYS A 147 -52.11 17.73 13.76
CA LYS A 147 -53.47 17.20 13.50
C LYS A 147 -54.54 17.84 14.38
N ASN A 148 -54.19 18.27 15.59
CA ASN A 148 -55.13 18.87 16.54
C ASN A 148 -55.30 20.39 16.35
N ASN A 149 -54.41 21.08 15.62
CA ASN A 149 -54.43 22.52 15.36
C ASN A 149 -55.02 22.88 13.97
N SER A 150 -56.21 22.36 13.66
CA SER A 150 -56.87 22.52 12.34
C SER A 150 -57.77 23.76 12.19
N ALA A 151 -57.69 24.75 13.09
CA ALA A 151 -58.53 25.96 13.01
C ALA A 151 -57.81 27.15 12.33
N SER A 152 -58.53 27.79 11.40
CA SER A 152 -58.06 28.88 10.55
C SER A 152 -58.02 30.22 11.31
N ASP A 153 -56.89 30.53 11.95
CA ASP A 153 -56.62 31.86 12.50
C ASP A 153 -55.20 32.31 12.10
N ASN A 154 -54.99 33.56 11.69
CA ASN A 154 -53.68 34.02 11.15
C ASN A 154 -52.52 33.86 12.14
N LYS A 155 -52.79 33.87 13.46
CA LYS A 155 -51.80 33.54 14.50
C LYS A 155 -51.50 32.04 14.58
N MET A 156 -52.48 31.19 14.28
CA MET A 156 -52.34 29.73 14.24
C MET A 156 -51.56 29.28 13.00
N GLU A 157 -51.67 30.00 11.88
CA GLU A 157 -50.88 29.73 10.67
C GLU A 157 -49.37 29.97 10.90
N LEU A 158 -49.01 31.02 11.64
CA LEU A 158 -47.60 31.29 12.00
C LEU A 158 -47.05 30.21 12.95
N ALA A 159 -47.86 29.77 13.92
CA ALA A 159 -47.53 28.68 14.83
C ALA A 159 -47.40 27.33 14.10
N ASN A 160 -48.26 27.07 13.12
CA ASN A 160 -48.20 25.86 12.29
C ASN A 160 -46.96 25.87 11.37
N LYS A 161 -46.57 27.02 10.80
CA LYS A 161 -45.31 27.15 10.05
C LYS A 161 -44.08 26.89 10.94
N GLN A 162 -44.11 27.33 12.18
CA GLN A 162 -43.05 27.08 13.15
C GLN A 162 -42.99 25.60 13.57
N LEU A 163 -44.15 24.98 13.82
CA LEU A 163 -44.25 23.53 14.09
C LEU A 163 -43.78 22.68 12.91
N GLU A 164 -44.08 23.07 11.67
CA GLU A 164 -43.61 22.38 10.46
C GLU A 164 -42.08 22.50 10.32
N ALA A 165 -41.51 23.66 10.62
CA ALA A 165 -40.05 23.86 10.63
C ALA A 165 -39.36 23.01 11.71
N GLU A 166 -39.94 22.92 12.92
CA GLU A 166 -39.44 22.04 13.98
C GLU A 166 -39.56 20.56 13.60
N ARG A 167 -40.67 20.16 12.96
CA ARG A 167 -40.87 18.79 12.46
C ARG A 167 -39.81 18.41 11.44
N GLU A 168 -39.50 19.29 10.49
CA GLU A 168 -38.48 19.02 9.46
C GLU A 168 -37.07 18.95 10.06
N GLN A 169 -36.77 19.77 11.08
CA GLN A 169 -35.51 19.67 11.83
C GLN A 169 -35.38 18.34 12.56
N PHE A 170 -36.42 17.92 13.29
CA PHE A 170 -36.42 16.63 14.00
C PHE A 170 -36.41 15.45 13.04
N LYS A 171 -36.98 15.60 11.84
CA LYS A 171 -36.97 14.56 10.81
C LYS A 171 -35.55 14.33 10.29
N LYS A 172 -34.78 15.40 10.05
CA LYS A 172 -33.35 15.28 9.71
C LYS A 172 -32.55 14.64 10.84
N LEU A 173 -32.79 15.03 12.09
CA LEU A 173 -32.12 14.43 13.25
C LEU A 173 -32.46 12.95 13.42
N TYR A 174 -33.70 12.56 13.14
CA TYR A 174 -34.13 11.16 13.12
C TYR A 174 -33.44 10.39 11.99
N GLU A 175 -33.45 10.88 10.75
CA GLU A 175 -32.83 10.21 9.60
C GLU A 175 -31.32 10.01 9.82
N ASP A 176 -30.65 11.01 10.39
CA ASP A 176 -29.22 10.98 10.69
C ASP A 176 -28.86 10.01 11.84
N ALA A 177 -29.61 10.04 12.96
CA ALA A 177 -29.44 9.10 14.06
C ALA A 177 -29.80 7.65 13.65
N HIS A 178 -30.87 7.48 12.87
CA HIS A 178 -31.31 6.19 12.36
C HIS A 178 -30.27 5.61 11.38
N GLY A 179 -29.71 6.44 10.50
CA GLY A 179 -28.62 6.05 9.60
C GLY A 179 -27.37 5.59 10.37
N ARG A 180 -26.95 6.35 11.40
CA ARG A 180 -25.86 5.93 12.29
C ARG A 180 -26.15 4.62 13.01
N SER A 181 -27.37 4.43 13.49
CA SER A 181 -27.78 3.21 14.17
C SER A 181 -27.71 1.99 13.25
N ILE A 182 -28.24 2.08 12.02
CA ILE A 182 -28.16 1.01 11.02
C ILE A 182 -26.70 0.67 10.69
N PHE A 183 -25.85 1.69 10.53
CA PHE A 183 -24.44 1.49 10.27
C PHE A 183 -23.74 0.73 11.41
N LEU A 184 -23.98 1.15 12.67
CA LEU A 184 -23.43 0.50 13.85
C LEU A 184 -23.95 -0.94 14.01
N GLU A 185 -25.22 -1.19 13.70
CA GLU A 185 -25.83 -2.52 13.74
C GLU A 185 -25.19 -3.47 12.71
N ARG A 186 -24.98 -3.00 11.47
CA ARG A 186 -24.25 -3.76 10.44
C ARG A 186 -22.80 -4.04 10.83
N LYS A 187 -22.12 -3.03 11.38
CA LYS A 187 -20.73 -3.17 11.83
C LYS A 187 -20.61 -4.17 12.98
N PHE A 188 -21.55 -4.13 13.94
CA PHE A 188 -21.62 -5.07 15.05
C PHE A 188 -21.91 -6.49 14.58
N ALA A 189 -22.84 -6.68 13.64
CA ALA A 189 -23.14 -7.99 13.05
C ALA A 189 -21.96 -8.59 12.27
N SER A 190 -21.20 -7.75 11.54
CA SER A 190 -19.97 -8.18 10.86
C SER A 190 -18.91 -8.67 11.85
N LEU A 191 -18.68 -7.91 12.93
CA LEU A 191 -17.73 -8.27 13.98
C LEU A 191 -18.11 -9.58 14.69
N GLN A 192 -19.39 -9.84 14.93
CA GLN A 192 -19.85 -11.12 15.48
C GLN A 192 -19.63 -12.30 14.53
N LEU A 193 -19.74 -12.09 13.22
CA LEU A 193 -19.48 -13.12 12.21
C LEU A 193 -17.98 -13.44 12.11
N ASP A 194 -17.13 -12.42 12.20
CA ASP A 194 -15.68 -12.59 12.18
C ASP A 194 -15.21 -13.34 13.45
N GLN A 195 -15.73 -13.01 14.64
CA GLN A 195 -15.47 -13.76 15.87
C GLN A 195 -15.87 -15.24 15.77
N LYS A 196 -17.01 -15.56 15.15
CA LYS A 196 -17.45 -16.94 14.96
C LYS A 196 -16.59 -17.72 13.96
N ARG A 197 -16.06 -17.07 12.93
CA ARG A 197 -15.11 -17.70 11.99
C ARG A 197 -13.79 -18.02 12.68
N ASP A 198 -13.29 -17.10 13.50
CA ASP A 198 -12.04 -17.27 14.24
C ASP A 198 -12.16 -18.37 15.32
N GLU A 199 -13.37 -18.63 15.84
CA GLU A 199 -13.65 -19.75 16.77
C GLU A 199 -13.78 -21.12 16.07
N GLU A 200 -14.25 -21.17 14.81
CA GLU A 200 -14.36 -22.41 14.03
C GLU A 200 -13.03 -22.86 13.39
N GLU A 201 -12.05 -21.96 13.25
CA GLU A 201 -10.74 -22.23 12.64
C GLU A 201 -9.66 -22.61 13.67
N SER A 202 -9.96 -23.57 14.56
CA SER A 202 -8.93 -24.22 15.39
C SER A 202 -8.36 -25.48 14.70
N PRO A 203 -7.03 -25.66 14.58
CA PRO A 203 -6.47 -26.67 13.70
C PRO A 203 -6.48 -28.07 14.34
N LYS A 204 -6.96 -29.06 13.58
CA LYS A 204 -6.66 -30.49 13.78
C LYS A 204 -5.15 -30.73 13.65
N PRO A 205 -4.54 -31.61 14.46
CA PRO A 205 -3.12 -31.91 14.37
C PRO A 205 -2.88 -32.80 13.16
N ALA A 206 -2.24 -32.27 12.12
CA ALA A 206 -1.70 -33.05 11.02
C ALA A 206 -0.17 -32.89 11.03
N SER A 207 0.48 -33.99 11.39
CA SER A 207 1.89 -34.26 11.18
C SER A 207 2.27 -34.10 9.71
N HIS A 208 3.16 -33.15 9.39
CA HIS A 208 4.20 -33.21 8.34
C HIS A 208 4.79 -31.82 8.09
N SER A 209 6.07 -31.61 8.42
CA SER A 209 7.06 -31.01 7.50
C SER A 209 8.47 -30.99 8.11
N THR A 210 9.29 -31.98 7.77
CA THR A 210 10.76 -31.94 7.98
C THR A 210 11.49 -31.17 6.86
N GLU A 211 10.76 -30.67 5.85
CA GLU A 211 11.31 -29.88 4.74
C GLU A 211 11.49 -28.39 5.07
N ASP A 212 10.74 -27.86 6.03
CA ASP A 212 10.77 -26.42 6.33
C ASP A 212 11.97 -26.04 7.21
N ASP A 213 12.38 -26.92 8.11
CA ASP A 213 13.61 -26.74 8.91
C ASP A 213 14.87 -26.70 8.02
N GLY A 214 14.93 -27.53 6.98
CA GLY A 214 16.06 -27.54 6.04
C GLY A 214 16.15 -26.29 5.17
N LYS A 215 15.03 -25.62 4.89
CA LYS A 215 15.00 -24.31 4.21
C LYS A 215 15.37 -23.19 5.16
N LEU A 216 14.94 -23.28 6.43
CA LEU A 216 15.28 -22.33 7.48
C LEU A 216 16.80 -22.29 7.71
N THR A 217 17.45 -23.44 7.89
CA THR A 217 18.90 -23.51 8.09
C THR A 217 19.70 -23.00 6.88
N LYS A 218 19.19 -23.18 5.65
CA LYS A 218 19.82 -22.62 4.44
C LYS A 218 19.73 -21.09 4.41
N LEU A 219 18.58 -20.55 4.80
CA LEU A 219 18.39 -19.10 4.89
C LEU A 219 19.23 -18.50 6.02
N GLU A 220 19.33 -19.15 7.17
CA GLU A 220 20.19 -18.73 8.28
C GLU A 220 21.68 -18.69 7.86
N ASN A 221 22.16 -19.73 7.17
CA ASN A 221 23.52 -19.75 6.63
C ASN A 221 23.76 -18.66 5.56
N GLN A 222 22.76 -18.37 4.74
CA GLN A 222 22.83 -17.31 3.73
C GLN A 222 22.85 -15.92 4.38
N ILE A 223 22.08 -15.71 5.45
CA ILE A 223 22.09 -14.48 6.25
C ILE A 223 23.46 -14.29 6.91
N MET A 224 24.03 -15.32 7.54
CA MET A 224 25.38 -15.22 8.12
C MET A 224 26.46 -14.89 7.08
N SER A 225 26.41 -15.53 5.90
CA SER A 225 27.36 -15.23 4.81
C SER A 225 27.21 -13.81 4.24
N LEU A 226 26.00 -13.25 4.25
CA LEU A 226 25.76 -11.87 3.83
C LEU A 226 26.23 -10.88 4.90
N SER A 227 25.96 -11.16 6.19
CA SER A 227 26.47 -10.35 7.30
C SER A 227 27.98 -10.26 7.29
N GLN A 228 28.69 -11.39 7.16
CA GLN A 228 30.15 -11.38 7.09
C GLN A 228 30.67 -10.53 5.91
N ARG A 229 30.02 -10.62 4.74
CA ARG A 229 30.39 -9.79 3.58
C ARG A 229 30.12 -8.31 3.78
N CYS A 230 29.11 -7.94 4.55
CA CYS A 230 28.88 -6.55 4.92
C CYS A 230 30.00 -6.06 5.83
N ASP A 231 30.38 -6.84 6.84
CA ASP A 231 31.47 -6.52 7.77
C ASP A 231 32.80 -6.34 7.02
N ASP A 232 33.15 -7.27 6.13
CA ASP A 232 34.36 -7.18 5.30
C ASP A 232 34.37 -5.91 4.41
N LYS A 233 33.20 -5.48 3.92
CA LYS A 233 33.05 -4.27 3.10
C LYS A 233 33.12 -3.00 3.92
N GLU A 234 32.65 -3.02 5.16
CA GLU A 234 32.75 -1.89 6.08
C GLU A 234 34.21 -1.65 6.52
N GLU A 235 34.98 -2.73 6.67
CA GLU A 235 36.44 -2.65 6.88
C GLU A 235 37.15 -2.04 5.65
N GLU A 236 36.85 -2.50 4.43
CA GLU A 236 37.41 -1.94 3.19
C GLU A 236 37.07 -0.43 3.03
N ILE A 237 35.84 -0.03 3.38
CA ILE A 237 35.43 1.39 3.37
C ILE A 237 36.23 2.21 4.39
N SER A 238 36.51 1.64 5.56
CA SER A 238 37.30 2.28 6.61
C SER A 238 38.75 2.49 6.16
N GLU A 239 39.35 1.48 5.52
CA GLU A 239 40.70 1.58 4.94
C GLU A 239 40.76 2.63 3.82
N LEU A 240 39.82 2.61 2.89
CA LEU A 240 39.77 3.60 1.80
C LEU A 240 39.58 5.04 2.33
N SER A 241 38.79 5.21 3.39
CA SER A 241 38.58 6.51 4.04
C SER A 241 39.86 7.04 4.70
N SER A 242 40.66 6.15 5.28
CA SER A 242 41.99 6.46 5.79
C SER A 242 42.94 6.94 4.68
N VAL A 243 42.99 6.21 3.55
CA VAL A 243 43.81 6.57 2.38
C VAL A 243 43.38 7.91 1.76
N ILE A 244 42.08 8.20 1.70
CA ILE A 244 41.59 9.49 1.20
C ILE A 244 42.05 10.63 2.13
N SER A 245 42.12 10.39 3.44
CA SER A 245 42.55 11.40 4.40
C SER A 245 44.04 11.71 4.25
N THR A 246 44.89 10.69 4.07
CA THR A 246 46.33 10.90 3.83
C THR A 246 46.59 11.61 2.50
N LEU A 247 45.89 11.24 1.43
CA LEU A 247 46.01 11.91 0.13
C LEU A 247 45.55 13.38 0.16
N LYS A 248 44.57 13.72 0.99
CA LYS A 248 44.15 15.12 1.19
C LYS A 248 45.24 15.94 1.88
N GLU A 249 45.93 15.35 2.85
CA GLU A 249 47.04 15.98 3.56
C GLU A 249 48.24 16.22 2.63
N GLU A 250 48.61 15.23 1.81
CA GLU A 250 49.67 15.37 0.80
C GLU A 250 49.35 16.45 -0.24
N ASN A 251 48.09 16.54 -0.69
CA ASN A 251 47.66 17.58 -1.64
C ASN A 251 47.77 18.99 -1.04
N MET A 252 47.49 19.13 0.25
CA MET A 252 47.64 20.40 0.97
C MET A 252 49.11 20.83 1.00
N MET A 253 50.02 19.91 1.32
CA MET A 253 51.46 20.15 1.35
C MET A 253 52.03 20.54 -0.03
N LEU A 254 51.59 19.87 -1.10
CA LEU A 254 52.00 20.22 -2.47
C LEU A 254 51.52 21.61 -2.87
N LYS A 255 50.31 21.99 -2.48
CA LYS A 255 49.74 23.31 -2.78
C LYS A 255 50.52 24.44 -2.11
N GLU A 256 50.93 24.25 -0.85
CA GLU A 256 51.81 25.20 -0.15
C GLU A 256 53.19 25.32 -0.81
N SER A 257 53.75 24.21 -1.30
CA SER A 257 55.04 24.21 -2.01
C SER A 257 55.00 25.00 -3.33
N VAL A 258 53.90 24.88 -4.10
CA VAL A 258 53.70 25.66 -5.32
C VAL A 258 53.60 27.15 -5.03
N GLU A 259 52.84 27.53 -4.00
CA GLU A 259 52.69 28.94 -3.61
C GLU A 259 54.02 29.57 -3.17
N GLN A 260 54.90 28.80 -2.51
CA GLN A 260 56.25 29.26 -2.17
C GLN A 260 57.15 29.44 -3.40
N CYS A 261 57.01 28.60 -4.42
CA CYS A 261 57.75 28.73 -5.68
C CYS A 261 57.31 29.95 -6.49
N GLU A 262 56.01 30.25 -6.52
CA GLU A 262 55.47 31.43 -7.19
C GLU A 262 55.93 32.73 -6.52
N LYS A 263 55.98 32.78 -5.18
CA LYS A 263 56.52 33.91 -4.43
C LYS A 263 58.00 34.17 -4.75
N LYS A 264 58.82 33.12 -4.89
CA LYS A 264 60.24 33.23 -5.29
C LYS A 264 60.42 33.74 -6.72
N ARG A 265 59.48 33.46 -7.62
CA ARG A 265 59.52 33.92 -9.03
C ARG A 265 59.19 35.40 -9.19
N SER A 266 58.44 35.97 -8.24
CA SER A 266 58.01 37.38 -8.26
C SER A 266 59.06 38.40 -7.77
N LEU A 267 60.26 37.96 -7.36
CA LEU A 267 61.30 38.81 -6.76
C LEU A 267 62.56 39.00 -7.64
N SER A 268 62.49 38.73 -8.95
CA SER A 268 63.62 38.94 -9.87
C SER A 268 63.46 40.25 -10.66
N PRO A 269 64.37 41.24 -10.51
CA PRO A 269 64.31 42.49 -11.26
C PRO A 269 65.39 42.53 -12.36
N VAL A 270 64.99 42.59 -13.63
CA VAL A 270 65.85 43.06 -14.72
C VAL A 270 65.03 43.99 -15.62
N ASP A 271 65.35 45.28 -15.56
CA ASP A 271 64.83 46.35 -16.42
C ASP A 271 65.49 46.28 -17.80
N GLU A 272 64.77 45.76 -18.81
CA GLU A 272 65.22 45.68 -20.21
C GLU A 272 64.71 46.83 -21.11
N PHE A 273 63.97 47.79 -20.56
CA PHE A 273 63.20 48.73 -21.38
C PHE A 273 63.93 50.03 -21.77
N GLY A 274 65.07 50.38 -21.17
CA GLY A 274 65.74 51.68 -21.41
C GLY A 274 66.70 51.75 -22.60
N PHE A 275 67.12 50.61 -23.17
CA PHE A 275 68.20 50.56 -24.19
C PHE A 275 67.69 50.46 -25.64
N ARG A 276 66.39 50.26 -25.84
CA ARG A 276 65.80 50.05 -27.18
C ARG A 276 65.48 51.33 -27.95
N ASP A 277 65.16 52.41 -27.26
CA ASP A 277 64.55 53.58 -27.91
C ASP A 277 65.59 54.46 -28.64
N GLU A 278 66.84 54.52 -28.17
CA GLU A 278 67.91 55.29 -28.85
C GLU A 278 68.50 54.58 -30.08
N MET A 279 68.47 53.24 -30.13
CA MET A 279 68.98 52.44 -31.26
C MET A 279 68.03 52.42 -32.46
N ILE A 280 66.73 52.68 -32.25
CA ILE A 280 65.72 52.68 -33.32
C ILE A 280 65.86 53.95 -34.19
N GLU A 281 66.23 55.09 -33.59
CA GLU A 281 66.43 56.35 -34.33
C GLU A 281 67.68 56.32 -35.22
N GLU A 282 68.79 55.70 -34.80
CA GLU A 282 69.97 55.53 -35.66
C GLU A 282 69.73 54.53 -36.81
N TYR A 283 68.98 53.45 -36.55
CA TYR A 283 68.71 52.41 -37.54
C TYR A 283 67.81 52.90 -38.70
N GLU A 284 66.79 53.73 -38.41
CA GLU A 284 65.93 54.30 -39.44
C GLU A 284 66.62 55.38 -40.30
N LYS A 285 67.72 55.97 -39.81
CA LYS A 285 68.57 56.90 -40.58
C LYS A 285 69.42 56.16 -41.63
N PHE A 286 69.94 54.99 -41.28
CA PHE A 286 70.85 54.21 -42.12
C PHE A 286 70.14 53.36 -43.19
N LYS A 287 68.92 52.91 -42.91
CA LYS A 287 68.04 52.16 -43.82
C LYS A 287 67.71 52.88 -45.12
N LYS A 288 67.82 54.22 -45.15
CA LYS A 288 67.58 55.03 -46.35
C LYS A 288 68.74 55.03 -47.36
N GLU A 289 69.94 54.58 -46.98
CA GLU A 289 71.14 54.79 -47.81
C GLU A 289 71.74 53.53 -48.44
N ASN A 290 71.39 52.29 -48.03
CA ASN A 290 72.02 51.08 -48.60
C ASN A 290 71.08 49.87 -48.73
N ASN A 291 71.20 49.18 -49.87
CA ASN A 291 70.29 48.11 -50.32
C ASN A 291 70.70 46.67 -49.95
N ASN A 292 71.71 46.46 -49.08
CA ASN A 292 72.00 45.13 -48.57
C ASN A 292 72.60 45.14 -47.14
N PRO A 293 71.91 44.62 -46.10
CA PRO A 293 72.26 44.91 -44.70
C PRO A 293 73.41 44.07 -44.11
N ILE A 294 73.88 43.01 -44.78
CA ILE A 294 74.78 42.01 -44.15
C ILE A 294 76.25 42.17 -44.58
N GLU A 295 76.54 42.98 -45.60
CA GLU A 295 77.91 43.19 -46.10
C GLU A 295 78.75 44.19 -45.30
N PHE A 296 78.16 44.89 -44.31
CA PHE A 296 78.88 45.91 -43.53
C PHE A 296 79.46 45.42 -42.19
N CYS A 297 79.20 44.18 -41.79
CA CYS A 297 79.70 43.69 -40.51
C CYS A 297 81.13 43.18 -40.65
N CYS A 298 82.05 43.67 -39.81
CA CYS A 298 83.34 42.99 -39.65
C CYS A 298 83.08 41.52 -39.24
N PRO A 299 83.95 40.56 -39.59
CA PRO A 299 83.67 39.13 -39.44
C PRO A 299 83.14 38.74 -38.06
N ALA A 300 83.68 39.36 -37.00
CA ALA A 300 83.23 39.16 -35.62
C ALA A 300 81.76 39.60 -35.40
N LEU A 301 81.36 40.76 -35.91
CA LEU A 301 79.99 41.28 -35.76
C LEU A 301 78.99 40.48 -36.62
N ARG A 302 79.43 39.93 -37.75
CA ARG A 302 78.62 39.04 -38.59
C ARG A 302 78.35 37.72 -37.88
N ASP A 303 79.36 37.15 -37.24
CA ASP A 303 79.23 35.91 -36.46
C ASP A 303 78.36 36.14 -35.21
N ASP A 304 78.49 37.29 -34.54
CA ASP A 304 77.62 37.68 -33.43
C ASP A 304 76.15 37.86 -33.88
N ILE A 305 75.91 38.45 -35.05
CA ILE A 305 74.55 38.59 -35.62
C ILE A 305 73.97 37.23 -36.01
N LEU A 306 74.77 36.32 -36.57
CA LEU A 306 74.33 34.96 -36.89
C LEU A 306 74.00 34.17 -35.62
N LEU A 307 74.82 34.29 -34.57
CA LEU A 307 74.53 33.74 -33.23
C LEU A 307 73.26 34.34 -32.63
N LEU A 308 73.03 35.64 -32.81
CA LEU A 308 71.82 36.31 -32.34
C LEU A 308 70.57 35.83 -33.08
N ILE A 309 70.67 35.62 -34.40
CA ILE A 309 69.59 35.06 -35.22
C ILE A 309 69.31 33.62 -34.79
N GLU A 310 70.34 32.80 -34.57
CA GLU A 310 70.20 31.42 -34.13
C GLU A 310 69.58 31.33 -32.72
N LYS A 311 69.97 32.24 -31.82
CA LYS A 311 69.35 32.41 -30.49
C LYS A 311 67.89 32.86 -30.59
N ASN A 312 67.55 33.78 -31.49
CA ASN A 312 66.17 34.23 -31.74
C ASN A 312 65.29 33.12 -32.35
N VAL A 313 65.85 32.26 -33.19
CA VAL A 313 65.15 31.08 -33.73
C VAL A 313 64.91 30.04 -32.62
N GLN A 314 65.86 29.88 -31.69
CA GLN A 314 65.69 29.05 -30.49
C GLN A 314 64.67 29.64 -29.49
N GLU A 315 64.58 30.96 -29.38
CA GLU A 315 63.59 31.62 -28.52
C GLU A 315 62.17 31.56 -29.13
N ASN A 316 62.02 31.68 -30.45
CA ASN A 316 60.73 31.49 -31.13
C ASN A 316 60.21 30.04 -31.04
N THR A 317 61.10 29.03 -31.10
CA THR A 317 60.70 27.63 -30.89
C THR A 317 60.24 27.36 -29.44
N LYS A 318 60.78 28.09 -28.45
CA LYS A 318 60.26 28.07 -27.07
C LYS A 318 58.88 28.74 -26.98
N LEU A 319 58.63 29.83 -27.72
CA LEU A 319 57.32 30.50 -27.75
C LEU A 319 56.22 29.59 -28.31
N ASP A 320 56.52 28.83 -29.36
CA ASP A 320 55.56 27.86 -29.92
C ASP A 320 55.32 26.68 -28.98
N GLN A 321 56.34 26.23 -28.23
CA GLN A 321 56.15 25.29 -27.14
C GLN A 321 55.23 25.85 -26.03
N VAL A 322 55.38 27.13 -25.67
CA VAL A 322 54.50 27.78 -24.68
C VAL A 322 53.06 27.86 -25.18
N LYS A 323 52.82 28.18 -26.46
CA LYS A 323 51.46 28.16 -27.05
C LYS A 323 50.86 26.74 -27.06
N GLN A 324 51.68 25.74 -27.35
CA GLN A 324 51.26 24.34 -27.33
C GLN A 324 50.91 23.89 -25.91
N GLN A 325 51.73 24.24 -24.92
CA GLN A 325 51.46 24.01 -23.50
C GLN A 325 50.19 24.75 -23.03
N GLN A 326 49.97 26.00 -23.44
CA GLN A 326 48.77 26.76 -23.12
C GLN A 326 47.51 26.07 -23.65
N THR A 327 47.57 25.55 -24.88
CA THR A 327 46.45 24.81 -25.49
C THR A 327 46.16 23.51 -24.74
N GLN A 328 47.20 22.81 -24.28
CA GLN A 328 47.06 21.62 -23.44
C GLN A 328 46.44 21.96 -22.09
N ILE A 329 46.88 23.04 -21.44
CA ILE A 329 46.31 23.52 -20.16
C ILE A 329 44.82 23.83 -20.33
N THR A 330 44.42 24.56 -21.37
CA THR A 330 43.00 24.87 -21.61
C THR A 330 42.16 23.61 -21.85
N ASN A 331 42.71 22.59 -22.50
CA ASN A 331 42.02 21.31 -22.69
C ASN A 331 41.91 20.50 -21.39
N LEU A 332 42.95 20.52 -20.55
CA LEU A 332 42.93 19.92 -19.22
C LEU A 332 41.90 20.62 -18.32
N GLU A 333 41.84 21.95 -18.31
CA GLU A 333 40.83 22.72 -17.56
C GLU A 333 39.40 22.40 -18.00
N ARG A 334 39.17 22.19 -19.30
CA ARG A 334 37.85 21.77 -19.81
C ARG A 334 37.51 20.36 -19.32
N THR A 335 38.48 19.46 -19.32
CA THR A 335 38.32 18.07 -18.85
C THR A 335 38.05 18.03 -17.34
N ILE A 336 38.78 18.83 -16.55
CA ILE A 336 38.59 19.00 -15.11
C ILE A 336 37.17 19.51 -14.83
N ARG A 337 36.67 20.50 -15.58
CA ARG A 337 35.28 20.99 -15.44
C ARG A 337 34.25 19.87 -15.66
N ILE A 338 34.38 19.12 -16.75
CA ILE A 338 33.45 18.01 -17.05
C ILE A 338 33.52 16.92 -15.95
N LEU A 339 34.71 16.61 -15.45
CA LEU A 339 34.87 15.66 -14.34
C LEU A 339 34.23 16.19 -13.06
N ASN A 340 34.38 17.47 -12.77
CA ASN A 340 33.78 18.10 -11.59
C ASN A 340 32.24 18.09 -11.66
N ASP A 341 31.66 18.35 -12.83
CA ASP A 341 30.21 18.24 -13.05
C ASP A 341 29.72 16.81 -12.84
N LYS A 342 30.49 15.81 -13.29
CA LYS A 342 30.19 14.40 -13.06
C LYS A 342 30.29 14.01 -11.58
N ILE A 343 31.29 14.52 -10.86
CA ILE A 343 31.43 14.31 -9.41
C ILE A 343 30.22 14.90 -8.69
N ASN A 344 29.84 16.14 -9.00
CA ASN A 344 28.67 16.78 -8.39
C ASN A 344 27.36 16.02 -8.66
N CYS A 345 27.15 15.53 -9.88
CA CYS A 345 26.00 14.69 -10.19
C CYS A 345 26.02 13.38 -9.37
N ASN A 346 27.19 12.76 -9.21
CA ASN A 346 27.35 11.54 -8.44
C ASN A 346 27.09 11.79 -6.94
N ASP A 347 27.56 12.90 -6.39
CA ASP A 347 27.28 13.29 -5.01
C ASP A 347 25.79 13.51 -4.77
N SER A 348 25.06 14.12 -5.71
CA SER A 348 23.59 14.23 -5.62
C SER A 348 22.91 12.86 -5.64
N PHE A 349 23.39 11.95 -6.48
CA PHE A 349 22.85 10.60 -6.59
C PHE A 349 23.11 9.80 -5.31
N ARG A 350 24.32 9.93 -4.74
CA ARG A 350 24.68 9.29 -3.47
C ARG A 350 23.80 9.80 -2.32
N THR A 351 23.58 11.11 -2.26
CA THR A 351 22.66 11.73 -1.27
C THR A 351 21.24 11.19 -1.40
N ASP A 352 20.74 10.99 -2.62
CA ASP A 352 19.40 10.43 -2.84
C ASP A 352 19.32 8.94 -2.46
N VAL A 353 20.39 8.18 -2.65
CA VAL A 353 20.48 6.77 -2.21
C VAL A 353 20.54 6.71 -0.68
N GLU A 354 21.35 7.54 -0.03
CA GLU A 354 21.44 7.62 1.44
C GLU A 354 20.08 7.96 2.06
N LYS A 355 19.33 8.91 1.49
CA LYS A 355 17.95 9.22 1.95
C LYS A 355 17.00 8.04 1.80
N LYS A 356 17.11 7.27 0.71
CA LYS A 356 16.28 6.08 0.50
C LYS A 356 16.62 4.97 1.48
N LEU A 357 17.90 4.78 1.79
CA LEU A 357 18.34 3.82 2.81
C LEU A 357 17.83 4.21 4.20
N GLN A 358 17.99 5.47 4.59
CA GLN A 358 17.49 5.96 5.88
C GLN A 358 15.98 5.75 6.04
N LYS A 359 15.20 6.05 4.99
CA LYS A 359 13.77 5.79 4.99
C LYS A 359 13.44 4.30 5.13
N MET A 360 14.22 3.43 4.48
CA MET A 360 14.03 1.99 4.57
C MET A 360 14.35 1.45 5.96
N ASP A 361 15.37 1.97 6.64
CA ASP A 361 15.68 1.62 8.03
C ASP A 361 14.59 2.07 9.01
N GLU A 362 14.00 3.25 8.78
CA GLU A 362 12.84 3.71 9.55
C GLU A 362 11.63 2.79 9.34
N ASP A 363 11.34 2.40 8.10
CA ASP A 363 10.26 1.46 7.76
C ASP A 363 10.49 0.07 8.38
N ILE A 364 11.74 -0.42 8.40
CA ILE A 364 12.11 -1.68 9.05
C ILE A 364 11.90 -1.58 10.57
N SER A 365 12.37 -0.51 11.20
CA SER A 365 12.23 -0.28 12.64
C SER A 365 10.76 -0.20 13.08
N GLN A 366 9.91 0.41 12.26
CA GLN A 366 8.45 0.45 12.49
C GLN A 366 7.83 -0.94 12.38
N ARG A 367 8.23 -1.74 11.38
CA ARG A 367 7.75 -3.13 11.24
C ARG A 367 8.19 -4.01 12.41
N ASP A 368 9.43 -3.89 12.86
CA ASP A 368 9.92 -4.68 14.00
C ASP A 368 9.15 -4.35 15.28
N SER A 369 8.85 -3.06 15.50
CA SER A 369 8.01 -2.62 16.61
C SER A 369 6.60 -3.21 16.52
N ALA A 370 6.00 -3.24 15.33
CA ALA A 370 4.69 -3.85 15.10
C ALA A 370 4.71 -5.37 15.32
N ILE A 371 5.76 -6.07 14.86
CA ILE A 371 5.94 -7.51 15.07
C ILE A 371 6.07 -7.81 16.56
N LYS A 372 6.83 -7.01 17.31
CA LYS A 372 6.98 -7.18 18.76
C LYS A 372 5.63 -7.04 19.47
N PHE A 373 4.84 -6.02 19.10
CA PHE A 373 3.50 -5.83 19.64
C PHE A 373 2.57 -7.01 19.33
N GLN A 374 2.61 -7.53 18.09
CA GLN A 374 1.83 -8.72 17.71
C GLN A 374 2.24 -9.96 18.50
N LYS A 375 3.54 -10.19 18.74
CA LYS A 375 4.02 -11.31 19.55
C LYS A 375 3.51 -11.24 20.99
N GLU A 376 3.54 -10.06 21.60
CA GLU A 376 3.00 -9.85 22.95
C GLU A 376 1.49 -10.10 23.00
N GLU A 377 0.74 -9.66 21.97
CA GLU A 377 -0.70 -9.89 21.87
C GLU A 377 -1.05 -11.38 21.69
N VAL A 378 -0.32 -12.10 20.84
CA VAL A 378 -0.49 -13.55 20.70
C VAL A 378 -0.22 -14.27 22.03
N SER A 379 0.77 -13.82 22.80
CA SER A 379 1.02 -14.37 24.14
C SER A 379 -0.17 -14.14 25.07
N ARG A 380 -0.75 -12.93 25.08
CA ARG A 380 -1.94 -12.60 25.88
C ARG A 380 -3.15 -13.47 25.50
N ILE A 381 -3.43 -13.61 24.21
CA ILE A 381 -4.53 -14.45 23.71
C ILE A 381 -4.31 -15.91 24.12
N LYS A 382 -3.09 -16.42 24.00
CA LYS A 382 -2.73 -17.79 24.39
C LYS A 382 -2.99 -18.05 25.87
N ASP A 383 -2.63 -17.10 26.73
CA ASP A 383 -2.86 -17.20 28.17
C ASP A 383 -4.36 -17.14 28.52
N SER A 384 -5.11 -16.25 27.84
CA SER A 384 -6.56 -16.14 27.99
C SER A 384 -7.28 -17.44 27.57
N LEU A 385 -6.90 -18.02 26.43
CA LEU A 385 -7.44 -19.30 25.96
C LEU A 385 -7.13 -20.45 26.93
N ARG A 386 -5.94 -20.44 27.55
CA ARG A 386 -5.58 -21.43 28.56
C ARG A 386 -6.46 -21.32 29.80
N LEU A 387 -6.75 -20.10 30.24
CA LEU A 387 -7.66 -19.85 31.36
C LEU A 387 -9.10 -20.28 31.04
N GLU A 388 -9.59 -19.96 29.84
CA GLU A 388 -10.95 -20.33 29.42
C GLU A 388 -11.12 -21.85 29.27
N LYS A 389 -10.10 -22.55 28.75
CA LYS A 389 -10.07 -24.02 28.76
C LYS A 389 -10.14 -24.59 30.17
N SER A 390 -9.43 -24.00 31.14
CA SER A 390 -9.51 -24.42 32.54
C SER A 390 -10.93 -24.26 33.10
N LYS A 391 -11.55 -23.08 32.90
CA LYS A 391 -12.93 -22.81 33.35
C LYS A 391 -13.95 -23.73 32.70
N ARG A 392 -13.81 -24.00 31.40
CA ARG A 392 -14.67 -24.93 30.67
C ARG A 392 -14.59 -26.34 31.29
N ASN A 393 -13.39 -26.81 31.59
CA ASN A 393 -13.20 -28.12 32.23
C ASN A 393 -13.87 -28.16 33.61
N GLU A 394 -13.72 -27.10 34.42
CA GLU A 394 -14.40 -27.00 35.73
C GLU A 394 -15.93 -27.04 35.61
N LEU A 395 -16.50 -26.33 34.64
CA LEU A 395 -17.95 -26.36 34.36
C LEU A 395 -18.42 -27.72 33.86
N GLU A 396 -17.63 -28.40 33.02
CA GLU A 396 -17.96 -29.74 32.53
C GLU A 396 -17.94 -30.76 33.68
N GLU A 397 -16.97 -30.67 34.60
CA GLU A 397 -16.94 -31.48 35.82
C GLU A 397 -18.14 -31.20 36.74
N GLU A 398 -18.55 -29.94 36.88
CA GLU A 398 -19.75 -29.53 37.63
C GLU A 398 -21.02 -30.13 37.03
N VAL A 399 -21.22 -30.03 35.72
CA VAL A 399 -22.38 -30.61 35.02
C VAL A 399 -22.41 -32.13 35.19
N LEU A 400 -21.26 -32.80 35.03
CA LEU A 400 -21.16 -34.24 35.26
C LEU A 400 -21.50 -34.61 36.71
N ARG A 401 -21.11 -33.79 37.69
CA ARG A 401 -21.47 -34.01 39.09
C ARG A 401 -22.97 -33.84 39.33
N GLN A 402 -23.58 -32.78 38.81
CA GLN A 402 -25.03 -32.56 38.91
C GLN A 402 -25.82 -33.70 38.27
N ARG A 403 -25.37 -34.19 37.10
CA ARG A 403 -25.97 -35.35 36.44
C ARG A 403 -25.90 -36.61 37.30
N ARG A 404 -24.77 -36.86 37.97
CA ARG A 404 -24.63 -37.98 38.93
C ARG A 404 -25.62 -37.83 40.09
N CYS A 405 -25.68 -36.67 40.73
CA CYS A 405 -26.62 -36.43 41.83
C CYS A 405 -28.08 -36.59 41.41
N ALA A 406 -28.46 -36.08 40.24
CA ALA A 406 -29.82 -36.24 39.72
C ALA A 406 -30.14 -37.72 39.42
N GLN A 407 -29.18 -38.47 38.93
CA GLN A 407 -29.35 -39.90 38.67
C GLN A 407 -29.48 -40.70 39.98
N GLU A 408 -28.69 -40.39 41.01
CA GLU A 408 -28.83 -40.96 42.35
C GLU A 408 -30.23 -40.66 42.95
N GLU A 409 -30.76 -39.45 42.74
CA GLU A 409 -32.11 -39.10 43.18
C GLU A 409 -33.20 -39.90 42.44
N ILE A 410 -33.08 -40.06 41.12
CA ILE A 410 -33.99 -40.90 40.33
C ILE A 410 -33.95 -42.35 40.84
N GLU A 411 -32.76 -42.92 41.03
CA GLU A 411 -32.60 -44.29 41.54
C GLU A 411 -33.23 -44.45 42.94
N SER A 412 -33.10 -43.45 43.81
CA SER A 412 -33.76 -43.43 45.12
C SER A 412 -35.30 -43.43 44.99
N ARG A 413 -35.85 -42.60 44.10
CA ARG A 413 -37.31 -42.56 43.83
C ARG A 413 -37.82 -43.86 43.23
N ASP A 414 -37.06 -44.48 42.34
CA ASP A 414 -37.41 -45.78 41.77
C ASP A 414 -37.46 -46.87 42.84
N GLN A 415 -36.52 -46.84 43.80
CA GLN A 415 -36.56 -47.74 44.97
C GLN A 415 -37.79 -47.49 45.85
N GLU A 416 -38.16 -46.23 46.10
CA GLU A 416 -39.39 -45.88 46.84
C GLU A 416 -40.65 -46.39 46.10
N ILE A 417 -40.74 -46.15 44.79
CA ILE A 417 -41.86 -46.62 43.95
C ILE A 417 -41.95 -48.15 44.00
N GLU A 418 -40.82 -48.85 43.92
CA GLU A 418 -40.80 -50.31 43.98
C GLU A 418 -41.22 -50.83 45.37
N ALA A 419 -40.85 -50.14 46.45
CA ALA A 419 -41.35 -50.44 47.79
C ALA A 419 -42.87 -50.27 47.89
N PHE A 420 -43.43 -49.18 47.33
CA PHE A 420 -44.88 -48.98 47.26
C PHE A 420 -45.58 -50.04 46.42
N ARG A 421 -45.01 -50.44 45.28
CA ARG A 421 -45.55 -51.53 44.46
C ARG A 421 -45.60 -52.83 45.24
N LYS A 422 -44.53 -53.20 45.95
CA LYS A 422 -44.50 -54.38 46.82
C LYS A 422 -45.58 -54.30 47.90
N MET A 423 -45.71 -53.16 48.58
CA MET A 423 -46.76 -52.95 49.59
C MET A 423 -48.17 -53.11 49.01
N LEU A 424 -48.42 -52.55 47.82
CA LEU A 424 -49.71 -52.64 47.15
C LEU A 424 -50.05 -54.09 46.74
N VAL A 425 -49.05 -54.85 46.29
CA VAL A 425 -49.19 -56.29 46.00
C VAL A 425 -49.54 -57.05 47.28
N THR A 426 -48.87 -56.79 48.40
CA THR A 426 -49.19 -57.40 49.70
C THR A 426 -50.61 -57.07 50.15
N LEU A 427 -51.04 -55.81 50.05
CA LEU A 427 -52.41 -55.38 50.39
C LEU A 427 -53.46 -56.05 49.50
N ARG A 428 -53.18 -56.24 48.21
CA ARG A 428 -54.06 -56.98 47.29
C ARG A 428 -54.17 -58.46 47.66
N HIS A 429 -53.06 -59.11 48.02
CA HIS A 429 -53.07 -60.48 48.52
C HIS A 429 -53.86 -60.59 49.82
N GLU A 430 -53.63 -59.69 50.78
CA GLU A 430 -54.36 -59.66 52.06
C GLU A 430 -55.88 -59.44 51.85
N LYS A 431 -56.27 -58.58 50.90
CA LYS A 431 -57.67 -58.38 50.54
C LYS A 431 -58.28 -59.65 49.90
N MET A 432 -57.54 -60.33 49.04
CA MET A 432 -57.98 -61.58 48.42
C MET A 432 -58.18 -62.69 49.47
N GLU A 433 -57.26 -62.83 50.41
CA GLU A 433 -57.38 -63.77 51.55
C GLU A 433 -58.57 -63.43 52.45
N ARG A 434 -58.83 -62.14 52.73
CA ARG A 434 -60.02 -61.69 53.48
C ARG A 434 -61.33 -62.04 52.76
N THR A 435 -61.36 -61.97 51.43
CA THR A 435 -62.56 -62.34 50.66
C THR A 435 -62.80 -63.85 50.56
N GLN A 436 -61.75 -64.67 50.67
CA GLN A 436 -61.88 -66.13 50.69
C GLN A 436 -62.26 -66.69 52.07
N ASN A 437 -62.14 -65.91 53.15
CA ASN A 437 -62.49 -66.36 54.50
C ASN A 437 -63.08 -65.24 55.38
N PRO A 438 -64.41 -64.99 55.34
CA PRO A 438 -65.03 -63.83 56.01
C PRO A 438 -65.11 -63.96 57.55
N ARG A 439 -64.52 -65.00 58.14
CA ARG A 439 -64.60 -65.29 59.58
C ARG A 439 -63.41 -64.83 60.41
N LYS A 440 -62.71 -63.74 60.07
CA LYS A 440 -61.80 -63.05 61.03
C LYS A 440 -61.70 -61.55 60.76
N ILE A 441 -62.70 -60.78 61.20
CA ILE A 441 -62.54 -59.34 61.44
C ILE A 441 -61.83 -59.20 62.79
N SER A 442 -60.51 -59.19 62.77
CA SER A 442 -59.70 -58.89 63.95
C SER A 442 -59.49 -57.38 64.04
N ARG A 443 -60.03 -56.81 65.12
CA ARG A 443 -59.87 -55.43 65.54
C ARG A 443 -58.41 -55.18 65.91
N HIS A 444 -57.70 -54.35 65.14
CA HIS A 444 -56.52 -53.62 65.62
C HIS A 444 -56.41 -52.27 64.90
N ASN A 445 -57.12 -51.28 65.45
CA ASN A 445 -56.88 -49.86 65.23
C ASN A 445 -56.69 -49.23 66.61
N ARG A 446 -55.45 -49.15 67.11
CA ARG A 446 -55.01 -48.21 68.17
C ARG A 446 -53.46 -48.12 68.19
N SER A 447 -52.92 -47.08 67.57
CA SER A 447 -51.80 -46.31 68.13
C SER A 447 -51.66 -44.98 67.38
N SER A 448 -52.11 -43.91 68.04
CA SER A 448 -51.90 -42.52 67.67
C SER A 448 -51.08 -41.84 68.77
N THR A 449 -49.97 -41.23 68.38
CA THR A 449 -49.17 -40.17 69.09
C THR A 449 -48.05 -39.86 68.08
N HIS A 450 -48.14 -38.88 67.19
CA HIS A 450 -48.10 -37.42 67.39
C HIS A 450 -47.20 -36.99 68.55
N ASP A 451 -45.93 -36.77 68.22
CA ASP A 451 -45.13 -35.69 68.78
C ASP A 451 -44.41 -35.02 67.61
N ASP A 452 -44.66 -33.72 67.47
CA ASP A 452 -44.03 -32.80 66.55
C ASP A 452 -42.60 -32.49 67.03
N ASP A 453 -41.61 -32.55 66.12
CA ASP A 453 -40.36 -31.82 66.34
C ASP A 453 -40.17 -30.74 65.26
N VAL A 454 -40.46 -29.52 65.69
CA VAL A 454 -40.43 -28.28 64.92
C VAL A 454 -39.02 -27.71 64.99
N SER A 455 -38.07 -28.23 64.22
CA SER A 455 -36.71 -27.62 64.13
C SER A 455 -35.91 -27.95 62.85
N SER A 456 -36.53 -28.05 61.67
CA SER A 456 -35.76 -28.17 60.41
C SER A 456 -36.37 -27.47 59.19
N ARG A 457 -37.12 -26.37 59.38
CA ARG A 457 -37.54 -25.50 58.27
C ARG A 457 -36.97 -24.09 58.41
N ARG A 458 -35.75 -23.89 57.91
CA ARG A 458 -35.35 -22.62 57.28
C ARG A 458 -34.02 -22.72 56.54
N ARG A 459 -34.05 -22.25 55.28
CA ARG A 459 -32.96 -21.99 54.29
C ARG A 459 -32.57 -23.24 53.47
N SER A 460 -32.68 -23.27 52.14
CA SER A 460 -32.66 -22.20 51.14
C SER A 460 -33.65 -22.47 50.00
N ARG A 461 -34.57 -21.53 49.79
CA ARG A 461 -35.35 -21.36 48.58
C ARG A 461 -34.57 -20.40 47.68
N THR A 462 -33.99 -20.90 46.61
CA THR A 462 -33.61 -20.11 45.43
C THR A 462 -34.03 -20.90 44.20
N PHE A 463 -35.32 -20.88 43.93
CA PHE A 463 -35.88 -21.14 42.61
C PHE A 463 -36.81 -19.97 42.32
N SER A 464 -36.43 -19.15 41.34
CA SER A 464 -37.29 -18.16 40.72
C SER A 464 -38.39 -18.91 39.99
N GLN A 465 -39.47 -19.15 40.72
CA GLN A 465 -40.75 -19.61 40.20
C GLN A 465 -41.60 -18.35 40.05
N ASP A 466 -41.74 -17.88 38.81
CA ASP A 466 -42.77 -16.90 38.46
C ASP A 466 -44.13 -17.59 38.65
N ASP A 467 -44.68 -17.41 39.86
CA ASP A 467 -46.06 -17.73 40.22
C ASP A 467 -47.00 -16.81 39.43
N ALA A 468 -47.57 -17.31 38.34
CA ALA A 468 -48.88 -16.90 37.87
C ALA A 468 -49.85 -18.04 38.22
N ALA A 469 -50.61 -17.85 39.30
CA ALA A 469 -51.60 -18.81 39.78
C ALA A 469 -52.57 -19.21 38.66
N VAL A 470 -52.58 -20.50 38.31
CA VAL A 470 -53.58 -21.10 37.42
C VAL A 470 -54.92 -21.13 38.18
N PRO A 471 -55.98 -20.48 37.69
CA PRO A 471 -57.28 -20.55 38.36
C PRO A 471 -57.82 -21.99 38.25
N ASN A 472 -58.43 -22.47 39.34
CA ASN A 472 -58.85 -23.88 39.47
C ASN A 472 -60.18 -24.20 38.76
N ASP A 473 -60.62 -23.33 37.84
CA ASP A 473 -61.86 -23.44 37.09
C ASP A 473 -61.59 -24.10 35.72
N PRO A 474 -62.23 -25.22 35.36
CA PRO A 474 -61.99 -25.93 34.09
C PRO A 474 -62.05 -25.04 32.84
N ASP A 475 -62.94 -24.04 32.81
CA ASP A 475 -63.04 -23.10 31.68
C ASP A 475 -61.82 -22.15 31.61
N SER A 476 -61.28 -21.75 32.76
CA SER A 476 -60.07 -20.91 32.82
C SER A 476 -58.78 -21.65 32.44
N LYS A 477 -58.72 -22.96 32.71
CA LYS A 477 -57.62 -23.83 32.26
C LYS A 477 -57.64 -24.00 30.75
N ASN A 478 -58.82 -24.12 30.15
CA ASN A 478 -58.95 -24.28 28.71
C ASN A 478 -58.47 -23.03 27.95
N VAL A 479 -58.86 -21.83 28.42
CA VAL A 479 -58.39 -20.55 27.89
C VAL A 479 -56.86 -20.37 28.05
N TYR A 480 -56.29 -20.85 29.17
CA TYR A 480 -54.85 -20.81 29.37
C TYR A 480 -54.10 -21.70 28.35
N TYR A 481 -54.60 -22.90 28.07
CA TYR A 481 -53.99 -23.78 27.08
C TYR A 481 -54.15 -23.25 25.65
N GLU A 482 -55.30 -22.68 25.29
CA GLU A 482 -55.48 -22.01 23.99
C GLU A 482 -54.53 -20.83 23.80
N ASN A 483 -54.30 -20.03 24.84
CA ASN A 483 -53.32 -18.94 24.82
C ASN A 483 -51.87 -19.46 24.69
N GLN A 484 -51.54 -20.55 25.39
CA GLN A 484 -50.23 -21.20 25.27
C GLN A 484 -50.01 -21.79 23.87
N LEU A 485 -51.02 -22.45 23.29
CA LEU A 485 -51.01 -22.96 21.91
C LEU A 485 -50.82 -21.82 20.92
N SER A 486 -51.59 -20.75 21.03
CA SER A 486 -51.47 -19.57 20.16
C SER A 486 -50.08 -18.92 20.26
N LYS A 487 -49.50 -18.86 21.46
CA LYS A 487 -48.13 -18.37 21.66
C LYS A 487 -47.11 -19.30 20.99
N LYS A 488 -47.28 -20.62 21.11
CA LYS A 488 -46.40 -21.60 20.45
C LYS A 488 -46.53 -21.57 18.93
N ASP A 489 -47.74 -21.36 18.40
CA ASP A 489 -47.95 -21.20 16.95
C ASP A 489 -47.28 -19.94 16.41
N TYR A 490 -47.34 -18.83 17.17
CA TYR A 490 -46.59 -17.62 16.84
C TYR A 490 -45.08 -17.86 16.86
N ASP A 491 -44.55 -18.50 17.90
CA ASP A 491 -43.13 -18.84 18.01
C ASP A 491 -42.69 -19.74 16.83
N ILE A 492 -43.51 -20.72 16.42
CA ILE A 492 -43.23 -21.58 15.26
C ILE A 492 -43.22 -20.79 13.96
N GLN A 493 -44.16 -19.85 13.76
CA GLN A 493 -44.16 -19.00 12.57
C GLN A 493 -42.92 -18.09 12.51
N GLU A 494 -42.52 -17.51 13.64
CA GLU A 494 -41.33 -16.67 13.72
C GLU A 494 -40.05 -17.48 13.46
N LEU A 495 -39.95 -18.69 14.02
CA LEU A 495 -38.82 -19.59 13.75
C LEU A 495 -38.75 -20.01 12.26
N ARG A 496 -39.90 -20.27 11.62
CA ARG A 496 -39.95 -20.58 10.18
C ARG A 496 -39.50 -19.39 9.33
N LYS A 497 -39.88 -18.17 9.71
CA LYS A 497 -39.45 -16.94 9.03
C LYS A 497 -37.94 -16.73 9.17
N GLN A 498 -37.41 -16.89 10.39
CA GLN A 498 -35.98 -16.79 10.64
C GLN A 498 -35.18 -17.84 9.86
N LEU A 499 -35.70 -19.07 9.75
CA LEU A 499 -35.10 -20.12 8.93
C LEU A 499 -35.02 -19.71 7.45
N MET A 500 -36.12 -19.18 6.89
CA MET A 500 -36.14 -18.69 5.52
C MET A 500 -35.13 -17.54 5.29
N ASP A 501 -35.02 -16.60 6.23
CA ASP A 501 -34.05 -15.50 6.16
C ASP A 501 -32.59 -15.99 6.25
N VAL A 502 -32.33 -17.07 6.99
CA VAL A 502 -31.01 -17.73 7.02
C VAL A 502 -30.71 -18.42 5.69
N GLU A 503 -31.66 -19.15 5.11
CA GLU A 503 -31.50 -19.84 3.84
C GLU A 503 -31.25 -18.88 2.66
N ILE A 504 -31.91 -17.72 2.64
CA ILE A 504 -31.66 -16.68 1.63
C ILE A 504 -30.24 -16.13 1.79
N ARG A 505 -29.83 -15.78 3.01
CA ARG A 505 -28.48 -15.27 3.28
C ARG A 505 -27.39 -16.29 2.95
N LEU A 506 -27.64 -17.57 3.19
CA LEU A 506 -26.71 -18.64 2.84
C LEU A 506 -26.49 -18.69 1.32
N ARG A 507 -27.58 -18.68 0.54
CA ARG A 507 -27.51 -18.66 -0.93
C ARG A 507 -26.81 -17.42 -1.48
N GLU A 508 -27.06 -16.25 -0.91
CA GLU A 508 -26.37 -15.02 -1.29
C GLU A 508 -24.87 -15.09 -0.98
N ASN A 509 -24.49 -15.62 0.18
CA ASN A 509 -23.09 -15.79 0.56
C ASN A 509 -22.37 -16.78 -0.36
N GLU A 510 -22.98 -17.92 -0.67
CA GLU A 510 -22.44 -18.88 -1.64
C GLU A 510 -22.25 -18.24 -3.03
N SER A 511 -23.22 -17.44 -3.50
CA SER A 511 -23.12 -16.72 -4.78
C SER A 511 -21.96 -15.70 -4.80
N VAL A 512 -21.78 -14.95 -3.71
CA VAL A 512 -20.67 -14.00 -3.57
C VAL A 512 -19.33 -14.72 -3.50
N SER A 513 -19.25 -15.82 -2.75
CA SER A 513 -18.05 -16.65 -2.62
C SER A 513 -17.61 -17.20 -3.98
N MET A 514 -18.55 -17.80 -4.72
CA MET A 514 -18.32 -18.31 -6.08
C MET A 514 -17.84 -17.21 -7.03
N SER A 515 -18.43 -16.01 -6.95
CA SER A 515 -18.02 -14.89 -7.80
C SER A 515 -16.59 -14.43 -7.50
N ARG A 516 -16.19 -14.36 -6.22
CA ARG A 516 -14.81 -14.06 -5.81
C ARG A 516 -13.82 -15.12 -6.28
N GLN A 517 -14.21 -16.40 -6.20
CA GLN A 517 -13.38 -17.50 -6.67
C GLN A 517 -13.15 -17.43 -8.17
N LEU A 518 -14.19 -17.15 -8.96
CA LEU A 518 -14.08 -16.94 -10.41
C LEU A 518 -13.15 -15.77 -10.76
N GLU A 519 -13.26 -14.64 -10.05
CA GLU A 519 -12.37 -13.49 -10.25
C GLU A 519 -10.90 -13.80 -9.89
N SER A 520 -10.68 -14.60 -8.83
CA SER A 520 -9.35 -15.07 -8.45
C SER A 520 -8.73 -15.98 -9.51
N VAL A 521 -9.51 -16.91 -10.06
CA VAL A 521 -9.08 -17.79 -11.16
C VAL A 521 -8.72 -16.96 -12.39
N ALA A 522 -9.58 -16.01 -12.80
CA ALA A 522 -9.31 -15.15 -13.95
C ALA A 522 -8.01 -14.33 -13.78
N ARG A 523 -7.75 -13.78 -12.59
CA ARG A 523 -6.48 -13.08 -12.28
C ARG A 523 -5.28 -14.01 -12.35
N THR A 524 -5.45 -15.25 -11.89
CA THR A 524 -4.38 -16.26 -11.92
C THR A 524 -4.04 -16.62 -13.37
N GLU A 525 -5.04 -16.87 -14.21
CA GLU A 525 -4.86 -17.14 -15.64
C GLU A 525 -4.17 -15.97 -16.37
N GLU A 526 -4.54 -14.73 -16.07
CA GLU A 526 -3.88 -13.55 -16.63
C GLU A 526 -2.39 -13.47 -16.23
N MET A 527 -2.06 -13.77 -14.97
CA MET A 527 -0.68 -13.81 -14.52
C MET A 527 0.11 -14.94 -15.16
N THR A 528 -0.48 -16.14 -15.26
CA THR A 528 0.16 -17.29 -15.93
C THR A 528 0.47 -16.95 -17.40
N GLU A 529 -0.45 -16.28 -18.09
CA GLU A 529 -0.22 -15.85 -19.48
C GLU A 529 0.89 -14.79 -19.58
N LYS A 530 0.95 -13.82 -18.65
CA LYS A 530 2.06 -12.84 -18.60
C LYS A 530 3.41 -13.52 -18.36
N VAL A 531 3.47 -14.48 -17.45
CA VAL A 531 4.69 -15.28 -17.20
C VAL A 531 5.09 -16.01 -18.47
N ARG A 532 4.16 -16.72 -19.12
CA ARG A 532 4.41 -17.42 -20.38
C ARG A 532 4.96 -16.50 -21.48
N VAL A 533 4.39 -15.30 -21.62
CA VAL A 533 4.88 -14.30 -22.59
C VAL A 533 6.29 -13.80 -22.24
N LEU A 534 6.56 -13.55 -20.96
CA LEU A 534 7.88 -13.12 -20.49
C LEU A 534 8.93 -14.22 -20.66
N GLU A 535 8.58 -15.47 -20.37
CA GLU A 535 9.43 -16.63 -20.62
C GLU A 535 9.71 -16.80 -22.12
N GLY A 536 8.71 -16.65 -22.98
CA GLY A 536 8.90 -16.67 -24.44
C GLY A 536 9.83 -15.56 -24.94
N LYS A 537 9.70 -14.34 -24.38
CA LYS A 537 10.62 -13.23 -24.67
C LYS A 537 12.04 -13.51 -24.16
N LEU A 538 12.16 -14.07 -22.96
CA LEU A 538 13.44 -14.43 -22.38
C LEU A 538 14.12 -15.52 -23.23
N GLN A 539 13.38 -16.53 -23.68
CA GLN A 539 13.87 -17.59 -24.55
C GLN A 539 14.36 -17.06 -25.90
N MET A 540 13.63 -16.10 -26.48
CA MET A 540 14.05 -15.39 -27.69
C MET A 540 15.32 -14.57 -27.48
N LEU A 541 15.49 -13.96 -26.30
CA LEU A 541 16.71 -13.20 -25.96
C LEU A 541 17.88 -14.10 -25.54
N SER A 542 17.59 -15.29 -25.00
CA SER A 542 18.58 -16.26 -24.53
C SER A 542 18.98 -17.27 -25.59
N SER A 543 18.43 -17.19 -26.81
CA SER A 543 18.92 -18.00 -27.92
C SER A 543 20.36 -17.58 -28.22
N THR A 544 21.30 -18.38 -27.72
CA THR A 544 22.77 -18.24 -27.74
C THR A 544 23.39 -18.11 -29.13
N ASN A 545 22.58 -18.18 -30.18
CA ASN A 545 23.01 -18.06 -31.57
C ASN A 545 23.74 -16.74 -31.84
N GLU A 546 23.30 -15.63 -31.23
CA GLU A 546 23.97 -14.33 -31.42
C GLU A 546 25.34 -14.28 -30.73
N ILE A 547 25.47 -14.85 -29.52
CA ILE A 547 26.74 -14.88 -28.76
C ILE A 547 27.76 -15.81 -29.42
N ASP A 548 27.31 -16.98 -29.88
CA ASP A 548 28.18 -17.95 -30.55
C ASP A 548 28.63 -17.44 -31.93
N TYR A 549 27.74 -16.78 -32.67
CA TYR A 549 28.06 -16.06 -33.90
C TYR A 549 29.03 -14.91 -33.64
N LEU A 550 28.81 -14.11 -32.59
CA LEU A 550 29.71 -13.03 -32.19
C LEU A 550 31.11 -13.56 -31.89
N ARG A 551 31.19 -14.62 -31.08
CA ARG A 551 32.46 -15.28 -30.72
C ARG A 551 33.18 -15.80 -31.95
N ASN A 552 32.47 -16.37 -32.92
CA ASN A 552 33.06 -16.83 -34.17
C ASN A 552 33.59 -15.67 -35.03
N ILE A 553 32.87 -14.55 -35.11
CA ILE A 553 33.33 -13.36 -35.83
C ILE A 553 34.54 -12.72 -35.11
N PHE A 554 34.53 -12.59 -33.79
CA PHE A 554 35.67 -12.11 -32.99
C PHE A 554 36.91 -12.98 -33.20
N THR A 555 36.74 -14.30 -33.22
CA THR A 555 37.82 -15.24 -33.47
C THR A 555 38.38 -15.06 -34.88
N GLN A 556 37.53 -14.93 -35.90
CA GLN A 556 37.98 -14.66 -37.28
C GLN A 556 38.68 -13.30 -37.41
N PHE A 557 38.20 -12.28 -36.69
CA PHE A 557 38.84 -10.96 -36.66
C PHE A 557 40.26 -11.04 -36.09
N LEU A 558 40.43 -11.67 -34.93
CA LEU A 558 41.74 -11.84 -34.29
C LEU A 558 42.73 -12.60 -35.17
N HIS A 559 42.30 -13.66 -35.85
CA HIS A 559 43.15 -14.39 -36.80
C HIS A 559 43.50 -13.57 -38.06
N SER A 560 42.69 -12.58 -38.42
CA SER A 560 42.93 -11.67 -39.55
C SER A 560 43.82 -10.45 -39.21
N MET A 561 44.10 -10.18 -37.93
CA MET A 561 44.91 -9.04 -37.47
C MET A 561 46.39 -9.13 -37.87
N GLY A 562 46.88 -10.29 -38.31
CA GLY A 562 48.26 -10.50 -38.77
C GLY A 562 48.55 -10.03 -40.21
N SER A 563 47.55 -9.59 -40.98
CA SER A 563 47.72 -9.13 -42.36
C SER A 563 46.67 -8.06 -42.73
N PRO A 564 47.05 -6.88 -43.23
CA PRO A 564 46.12 -5.79 -43.51
C PRO A 564 45.38 -6.05 -44.83
N ASN A 565 44.30 -6.83 -44.77
CA ASN A 565 43.49 -7.16 -45.94
C ASN A 565 42.02 -6.73 -45.77
N ALA A 566 41.35 -6.42 -46.89
CA ALA A 566 39.96 -5.98 -46.96
C ALA A 566 38.94 -6.87 -46.22
N ALA A 567 39.31 -8.13 -45.94
CA ALA A 567 38.53 -9.08 -45.13
C ALA A 567 38.40 -8.63 -43.66
N SER A 568 39.44 -8.10 -43.02
CA SER A 568 39.38 -7.66 -41.61
C SER A 568 38.40 -6.50 -41.43
N LYS A 569 38.33 -5.60 -42.41
CA LYS A 569 37.38 -4.47 -42.45
C LYS A 569 35.93 -4.91 -42.66
N ALA A 570 35.71 -5.95 -43.47
CA ALA A 570 34.38 -6.55 -43.64
C ALA A 570 33.92 -7.28 -42.36
N ILE A 571 34.83 -7.99 -41.69
CA ILE A 571 34.59 -8.66 -40.41
C ILE A 571 34.28 -7.62 -39.33
N LEU A 572 35.05 -6.53 -39.25
CA LEU A 572 34.83 -5.44 -38.29
C LEU A 572 33.45 -4.78 -38.46
N LYS A 573 33.00 -4.56 -39.70
CA LYS A 573 31.63 -4.08 -39.99
C LYS A 573 30.56 -5.08 -39.57
N ALA A 574 30.79 -6.38 -39.77
CA ALA A 574 29.87 -7.42 -39.32
C ALA A 574 29.77 -7.43 -37.78
N MET A 575 30.89 -7.25 -37.06
CA MET A 575 30.91 -7.11 -35.60
C MET A 575 30.11 -5.89 -35.14
N GLY A 576 30.30 -4.73 -35.77
CA GLY A 576 29.55 -3.52 -35.47
C GLY A 576 28.05 -3.68 -35.68
N SER A 577 27.63 -4.42 -36.71
CA SER A 577 26.21 -4.70 -36.98
C SER A 577 25.57 -5.59 -35.91
N VAL A 578 26.25 -6.64 -35.46
CA VAL A 578 25.70 -7.55 -34.43
C VAL A 578 25.72 -6.90 -33.05
N LEU A 579 26.76 -6.13 -32.74
CA LEU A 579 26.87 -5.37 -31.49
C LEU A 579 26.04 -4.08 -31.48
N LYS A 580 25.37 -3.75 -32.58
CA LYS A 580 24.61 -2.48 -32.78
C LYS A 580 25.45 -1.23 -32.47
N VAL A 581 26.74 -1.27 -32.79
CA VAL A 581 27.67 -0.16 -32.59
C VAL A 581 27.39 0.93 -33.64
N PRO A 582 27.21 2.20 -33.26
CA PRO A 582 26.97 3.28 -34.20
C PRO A 582 28.09 3.40 -35.24
N MET A 583 27.72 3.67 -36.50
CA MET A 583 28.66 3.82 -37.62
C MET A 583 29.75 4.89 -37.39
N ALA A 584 29.48 5.87 -36.52
CA ALA A 584 30.45 6.88 -36.13
C ALA A 584 31.60 6.28 -35.30
N GLU A 585 31.29 5.42 -34.33
CA GLU A 585 32.29 4.73 -33.50
C GLU A 585 33.04 3.67 -34.31
N MET A 586 32.33 2.98 -35.21
CA MET A 586 32.96 2.02 -36.12
C MET A 586 34.05 2.63 -37.00
N LYS A 587 33.85 3.86 -37.47
CA LYS A 587 34.85 4.60 -38.26
C LYS A 587 36.08 5.02 -37.45
N VAL A 588 35.96 5.17 -36.13
CA VAL A 588 37.09 5.51 -35.25
C VAL A 588 37.97 4.28 -35.02
N ILE A 589 37.35 3.12 -34.85
CA ILE A 589 38.06 1.84 -34.64
C ILE A 589 38.77 1.40 -35.92
N ASP A 590 38.14 1.56 -37.09
CA ASP A 590 38.71 1.24 -38.42
C ASP A 590 39.87 2.17 -38.84
N LYS A 591 40.12 3.26 -38.10
CA LYS A 591 41.22 4.21 -38.36
C LYS A 591 42.44 4.00 -37.45
N LYS A 592 42.32 3.19 -36.41
CA LYS A 592 43.42 2.78 -35.53
C LYS A 592 43.90 1.41 -35.96
#